data_AF-A0ABD7KAD8-F1
#
_entry.id   AF-A0ABD7KAD8-F1
#
_cell.length_a   1.000
_cell.length_b   1.000
_cell.length_c   1.000
_cell.angle_alpha   90.00
_cell.angle_beta   90.00
_cell.angle_gamma   90.00
#
_symmetry.space_group_name_H-M   'P 1'
#
loop_
_entity.id
_entity.type
_entity.pdbx_description
1 polymer ?
#
loop_
_entity_poly.entity_id
_entity_poly.type
_entity_poly.pdbx_seq_one_letter_code
_entity_poly.pdbx_strand_id
1 'polypeptide(L)'
;MKNDIHDLGLVLDSRVKLILIESWDEPKVMETLTGLAIKRGLGLYTWSVTEGVQRLGFGGEPLGDEDSSDPVAALRLIRHDRQANLYVLCDLHPFLGDSPILVRLLKEIAMAEGNHRPTVVLVSHALKLPAEVQRFAARFSLSLPSEDELLGIVREEASRWSERNRGARVRTDNRTLQQVVKNLRGLSHAEARLLARNVICNDGAITQEDLPELNRTKFQLLDLEGVLSFEYDTARFAEVGGLTALKRWLGERQSAFLAGKPGDQPKGIMLVGVQGAGKSLAAKAVAGLWGLPLLRLDFACLYNKYFGETERNLREALRLAEQMAPCVLWMDEVEKGLSGGDQDNGVSQRVLGTLLTWMAEREAPVFLVATANAIDRLPPELVRKGRFDELFFVDLPAPEIRAEIFRIHLQRRELEPAQFDLAALAAASQGFSGAEIEQAVVAALYAGQARQQAVDQELLLKELARTSPLSVLMAERLATLRAWANGRAVPAD
;
A
#
# COMPACT_ATOMS: atom_id res chain seq x y z
N MET A 1 -0.62 12.55 -18.50
CA MET A 1 -0.01 13.13 -19.73
C MET A 1 -0.32 14.59 -19.95
N LYS A 2 -1.55 15.04 -20.27
CA LYS A 2 -1.78 16.49 -20.50
C LYS A 2 -1.52 17.34 -19.25
N ASN A 3 -1.80 16.78 -18.07
CA ASN A 3 -1.57 17.44 -16.80
C ASN A 3 -0.08 17.50 -16.45
N ASP A 4 0.67 16.39 -16.51
CA ASP A 4 2.10 16.39 -16.14
C ASP A 4 2.95 17.34 -17.00
N ILE A 5 2.69 17.39 -18.31
CA ILE A 5 3.38 18.33 -19.22
C ILE A 5 3.01 19.78 -18.88
N HIS A 6 1.75 20.03 -18.50
CA HIS A 6 1.31 21.35 -18.09
C HIS A 6 1.96 21.77 -16.76
N ASP A 7 1.90 20.92 -15.75
CA ASP A 7 2.41 21.15 -14.40
C ASP A 7 3.92 21.33 -14.39
N LEU A 8 4.66 20.47 -15.10
CA LEU A 8 6.10 20.63 -15.29
C LEU A 8 6.42 21.91 -16.07
N GLY A 9 5.54 22.30 -17.00
CA GLY A 9 5.61 23.60 -17.66
C GLY A 9 5.49 24.76 -16.67
N LEU A 10 4.55 24.71 -15.73
CA LEU A 10 4.40 25.73 -14.68
C LEU A 10 5.64 25.81 -13.79
N VAL A 11 6.28 24.67 -13.49
CA VAL A 11 7.56 24.64 -12.77
C VAL A 11 8.66 25.37 -13.56
N LEU A 12 8.76 25.16 -14.88
CA LEU A 12 9.68 25.91 -15.73
C LEU A 12 9.38 27.41 -15.76
N ASP A 13 8.10 27.80 -15.74
CA ASP A 13 7.67 29.21 -15.73
C ASP A 13 8.03 29.92 -14.43
N SER A 14 8.15 29.19 -13.32
CA SER A 14 8.66 29.71 -12.04
C SER A 14 10.16 30.05 -12.05
N ARG A 15 10.82 29.87 -13.21
CA ARG A 15 12.26 30.13 -13.46
C ARG A 15 13.22 29.29 -12.61
N VAL A 16 12.74 28.20 -12.03
CA VAL A 16 13.61 27.24 -11.36
C VAL A 16 14.49 26.55 -12.39
N LYS A 17 15.80 26.52 -12.12
CA LYS A 17 16.82 25.96 -13.02
C LYS A 17 17.30 24.56 -12.63
N LEU A 18 16.82 24.04 -11.52
CA LEU A 18 17.13 22.70 -11.04
C LEU A 18 15.83 22.00 -10.64
N ILE A 19 15.49 20.93 -11.33
CA ILE A 19 14.29 20.13 -11.08
C ILE A 19 14.72 18.73 -10.68
N LEU A 20 14.03 18.12 -9.71
CA LEU A 20 14.22 16.74 -9.32
C LEU A 20 12.99 15.93 -9.69
N ILE A 21 13.22 14.78 -10.31
CA ILE A 21 12.20 13.79 -10.60
C ILE A 21 12.67 12.46 -10.01
N GLU A 22 12.07 12.06 -8.89
CA GLU A 22 12.27 10.73 -8.32
C GLU A 22 11.32 9.74 -9.01
N SER A 23 11.86 8.81 -9.80
CA SER A 23 11.08 7.84 -10.56
C SER A 23 11.91 6.60 -10.91
N TRP A 24 11.29 5.43 -10.86
CA TRP A 24 11.82 4.18 -11.39
C TRP A 24 11.54 4.01 -12.90
N ASP A 25 10.68 4.85 -13.46
CA ASP A 25 10.24 4.81 -14.86
C ASP A 25 10.91 5.94 -15.67
N GLU A 26 12.22 5.81 -15.91
CA GLU A 26 12.98 6.78 -16.73
C GLU A 26 12.38 6.97 -18.13
N PRO A 27 11.95 5.91 -18.87
CA PRO A 27 11.35 6.09 -20.18
C PRO A 27 10.14 7.02 -20.14
N LYS A 28 9.30 6.93 -19.09
CA LYS A 28 8.15 7.82 -18.95
C LYS A 28 8.54 9.26 -18.63
N VAL A 29 9.56 9.46 -17.81
CA VAL A 29 10.12 10.79 -17.54
C VAL A 29 10.61 11.42 -18.84
N MET A 30 11.35 10.65 -19.65
CA MET A 30 11.88 11.08 -20.94
C MET A 30 10.78 11.42 -21.94
N GLU A 31 9.72 10.61 -22.04
CA GLU A 31 8.56 10.89 -22.88
C GLU A 31 7.90 12.22 -22.50
N THR A 32 7.70 12.45 -21.20
CA THR A 32 7.07 13.65 -20.66
C THR A 32 7.90 14.90 -20.95
N LEU A 33 9.22 14.82 -20.71
CA LEU A 33 10.16 15.90 -20.98
C LEU A 33 10.28 16.18 -22.48
N THR A 34 10.24 15.16 -23.33
CA THR A 34 10.24 15.29 -24.79
C THR A 34 8.99 16.03 -25.26
N GLY A 35 7.81 15.63 -24.78
CA GLY A 35 6.55 16.31 -25.09
C GLY A 35 6.57 17.79 -24.66
N LEU A 36 7.14 18.08 -23.49
CA LEU A 36 7.31 19.45 -23.00
C LEU A 36 8.28 20.27 -23.85
N ALA A 37 9.44 19.68 -24.20
CA ALA A 37 10.46 20.32 -25.03
C ALA A 37 9.90 20.68 -26.41
N ILE A 38 9.18 19.75 -27.06
CA ILE A 38 8.51 19.98 -28.35
C ILE A 38 7.49 21.12 -28.24
N LYS A 39 6.62 21.08 -27.21
CA LYS A 39 5.57 22.09 -27.01
C LYS A 39 6.13 23.49 -26.78
N ARG A 40 7.33 23.60 -26.19
CA ARG A 40 7.99 24.87 -25.86
C ARG A 40 9.13 25.25 -26.81
N GLY A 41 9.44 24.42 -27.80
CA GLY A 41 10.56 24.63 -28.73
C GLY A 41 11.94 24.65 -28.06
N LEU A 42 12.11 23.89 -26.98
CA LEU A 42 13.38 23.81 -26.24
C LEU A 42 14.25 22.67 -26.78
N GLY A 43 15.58 22.83 -26.76
CA GLY A 43 16.49 21.71 -26.97
C GLY A 43 16.47 20.78 -25.76
N LEU A 44 16.43 19.47 -26.00
CA LEU A 44 16.47 18.45 -24.96
C LEU A 44 17.75 17.63 -25.10
N TYR A 45 18.46 17.50 -23.99
CA TYR A 45 19.71 16.78 -23.88
C TYR A 45 19.64 15.80 -22.71
N THR A 46 20.26 14.65 -22.87
CA THR A 46 20.38 13.61 -21.84
C THR A 46 21.84 13.44 -21.46
N TRP A 47 22.06 12.99 -20.24
CA TRP A 47 23.36 12.55 -19.78
C TRP A 47 23.22 11.31 -18.92
N SER A 48 24.11 10.36 -19.17
CA SER A 48 24.38 9.21 -18.30
C SER A 48 25.89 8.99 -18.25
N VAL A 49 26.36 8.28 -17.23
CA VAL A 49 27.77 7.92 -17.10
C VAL A 49 28.29 7.06 -18.27
N THR A 50 27.40 6.36 -18.98
CA THR A 50 27.79 5.47 -20.09
C THR A 50 27.81 6.18 -21.44
N GLU A 51 26.99 7.21 -21.62
CA GLU A 51 26.74 7.82 -22.93
C GLU A 51 27.20 9.29 -23.03
N GLY A 52 27.52 9.92 -21.89
CA GLY A 52 27.85 11.34 -21.84
C GLY A 52 26.68 12.23 -22.23
N VAL A 53 26.95 13.49 -22.59
CA VAL A 53 25.90 14.45 -22.97
C VAL A 53 25.48 14.24 -24.44
N GLN A 54 24.23 13.85 -24.65
CA GLN A 54 23.66 13.61 -25.97
C GLN A 54 22.42 14.48 -26.22
N ARG A 55 22.22 14.88 -27.48
CA ARG A 55 20.98 15.56 -27.88
C ARG A 55 19.89 14.54 -28.20
N LEU A 56 18.72 14.70 -27.58
CA LEU A 56 17.58 13.83 -27.86
C LEU A 56 16.87 14.28 -29.15
N GLY A 57 16.98 13.48 -30.21
CA GLY A 57 16.44 13.79 -31.55
C GLY A 57 16.93 12.84 -32.65
N PHE A 58 16.53 13.07 -33.90
CA PHE A 58 17.03 12.27 -35.03
C PHE A 58 18.53 12.51 -35.25
N GLY A 59 19.32 11.45 -35.08
CA GLY A 59 20.78 11.46 -35.23
C GLY A 59 21.49 12.00 -33.98
N GLY A 60 21.36 11.30 -32.84
CA GLY A 60 21.98 11.66 -31.57
C GLY A 60 23.47 11.93 -31.72
N GLU A 61 23.82 13.20 -31.92
CA GLU A 61 25.20 13.65 -31.99
C GLU A 61 25.66 14.02 -30.57
N PRO A 62 26.81 13.51 -30.12
CA PRO A 62 27.40 13.91 -28.86
C PRO A 62 27.71 15.42 -28.87
N LEU A 63 27.46 16.08 -27.74
CA LEU A 63 27.82 17.48 -27.54
C LEU A 63 29.30 17.59 -27.17
N GLY A 64 30.15 17.97 -28.13
CA GLY A 64 31.56 18.30 -27.91
C GLY A 64 32.55 17.15 -28.08
N ASP A 65 33.85 17.50 -28.09
CA ASP A 65 34.98 16.59 -28.32
C ASP A 65 35.57 15.97 -27.02
N GLU A 66 35.11 16.42 -25.85
CA GLU A 66 35.58 15.94 -24.54
C GLU A 66 34.76 14.73 -24.05
N ASP A 67 35.38 13.88 -23.22
CA ASP A 67 34.75 12.74 -22.56
C ASP A 67 33.69 13.22 -21.54
N SER A 68 32.53 13.62 -22.07
CA SER A 68 31.41 14.15 -21.32
C SER A 68 30.71 13.10 -20.46
N SER A 69 31.22 11.87 -20.41
CA SER A 69 30.86 10.84 -19.44
C SER A 69 31.26 11.23 -18.02
N ASP A 70 32.32 12.04 -17.85
CA ASP A 70 32.71 12.59 -16.55
C ASP A 70 31.66 13.61 -16.06
N PRO A 71 31.09 13.43 -14.85
CA PRO A 71 30.07 14.33 -14.30
C PRO A 71 30.51 15.79 -14.19
N VAL A 72 31.80 16.04 -13.90
CA VAL A 72 32.33 17.40 -13.74
C VAL A 72 32.43 18.08 -15.11
N ALA A 73 32.94 17.36 -16.11
CA ALA A 73 32.98 17.83 -17.50
C ALA A 73 31.57 18.14 -18.02
N ALA A 74 30.60 17.25 -17.80
CA ALA A 74 29.21 17.44 -18.21
C ALA A 74 28.59 18.71 -17.60
N LEU A 75 28.69 18.91 -16.28
CA LEU A 75 28.14 20.11 -15.63
C LEU A 75 28.86 21.39 -16.06
N ARG A 76 30.17 21.33 -16.37
CA ARG A 76 30.89 22.48 -16.95
C ARG A 76 30.32 22.82 -18.32
N LEU A 77 30.11 21.83 -19.18
CA LEU A 77 29.53 22.03 -20.51
C LEU A 77 28.15 22.69 -20.40
N ILE A 78 27.29 22.15 -19.54
CA ILE A 78 25.96 22.68 -19.26
C ILE A 78 26.04 24.13 -18.77
N ARG A 79 26.88 24.43 -17.78
CA ARG A 79 27.02 25.79 -17.23
C ARG A 79 27.38 26.84 -18.28
N HIS A 80 28.15 26.47 -19.31
CA HIS A 80 28.56 27.39 -20.37
C HIS A 80 27.50 27.56 -21.46
N ASP A 81 26.44 26.74 -21.48
CA ASP A 81 25.34 26.90 -22.42
C ASP A 81 24.62 28.24 -22.19
N ARG A 82 24.36 28.94 -23.29
CA ARG A 82 23.67 30.23 -23.35
C ARG A 82 22.29 30.11 -23.99
N GLN A 83 21.82 28.89 -24.21
CA GLN A 83 20.47 28.60 -24.69
C GLN A 83 19.58 28.12 -23.55
N ALA A 84 18.26 28.21 -23.76
CA ALA A 84 17.26 27.75 -22.79
C ALA A 84 17.01 26.23 -22.93
N ASN A 85 18.06 25.43 -22.97
CA ASN A 85 17.95 23.98 -23.16
C ASN A 85 17.61 23.24 -21.86
N LEU A 86 16.98 22.08 -22.01
CA LEU A 86 16.71 21.13 -20.93
C LEU A 86 17.78 20.05 -20.93
N TYR A 87 18.44 19.85 -19.79
CA TYR A 87 19.44 18.81 -19.57
C TYR A 87 18.93 17.81 -18.55
N VAL A 88 18.74 16.57 -18.95
CA VAL A 88 18.27 15.47 -18.11
C VAL A 88 19.47 14.62 -17.70
N LEU A 89 19.85 14.67 -16.43
CA LEU A 89 20.98 13.91 -15.89
C LEU A 89 20.41 12.70 -15.14
N CYS A 90 20.56 11.51 -15.72
CA CYS A 90 20.15 10.26 -15.09
C CYS A 90 21.23 9.79 -14.11
N ASP A 91 20.82 9.43 -12.89
CA ASP A 91 21.67 8.85 -11.84
C ASP A 91 22.94 9.65 -11.49
N LEU A 92 22.86 10.99 -11.53
CA LEU A 92 23.96 11.85 -11.08
C LEU A 92 24.16 11.86 -9.56
N HIS A 93 23.12 11.55 -8.79
CA HIS A 93 23.11 11.70 -7.33
C HIS A 93 24.22 10.95 -6.57
N PRO A 94 24.71 9.76 -6.97
CA PRO A 94 25.78 9.07 -6.24
C PRO A 94 27.07 9.88 -6.21
N PHE A 95 27.31 10.72 -7.21
CA PHE A 95 28.52 11.54 -7.33
C PHE A 95 28.46 12.83 -6.49
N LEU A 96 27.29 13.22 -5.99
CA LEU A 96 27.12 14.50 -5.29
C LEU A 96 27.63 14.49 -3.85
N GLY A 97 27.63 13.33 -3.18
CA GLY A 97 27.99 13.22 -1.76
C GLY A 97 29.46 13.58 -1.49
N ASP A 98 30.36 13.17 -2.38
CA ASP A 98 31.81 13.22 -2.15
C ASP A 98 32.53 14.30 -2.98
N SER A 99 31.80 15.09 -3.78
CA SER A 99 32.38 16.06 -4.71
C SER A 99 31.88 17.49 -4.50
N PRO A 100 32.60 18.30 -3.70
CA PRO A 100 32.28 19.72 -3.53
C PRO A 100 32.22 20.50 -4.85
N ILE A 101 32.97 20.07 -5.86
CA ILE A 101 33.01 20.67 -7.19
C ILE A 101 31.66 20.49 -7.90
N LEU A 102 31.08 19.28 -7.88
CA LEU A 102 29.77 19.01 -8.49
C LEU A 102 28.66 19.80 -7.79
N VAL A 103 28.68 19.83 -6.45
CA VAL A 103 27.73 20.63 -5.65
C VAL A 103 27.82 22.11 -6.01
N ARG A 104 29.04 22.64 -6.14
CA ARG A 104 29.25 24.04 -6.53
C ARG A 104 28.78 24.33 -7.95
N LEU A 105 29.06 23.46 -8.91
CA LEU A 105 28.63 23.62 -10.30
C LEU A 105 27.10 23.58 -10.43
N LEU A 106 26.43 22.62 -9.78
CA LEU A 106 24.97 22.57 -9.74
C LEU A 106 24.38 23.84 -9.12
N LYS A 107 24.97 24.31 -8.01
CA LYS A 107 24.53 25.57 -7.37
C LYS A 107 24.65 26.77 -8.30
N GLU A 108 25.74 26.86 -9.05
CA GLU A 108 25.96 27.96 -10.00
C GLU A 108 24.97 27.92 -11.17
N ILE A 109 24.65 26.73 -11.69
CA ILE A 109 23.60 26.56 -12.70
C ILE A 109 22.24 26.94 -12.11
N ALA A 110 21.93 26.47 -10.91
CA ALA A 110 20.66 26.71 -10.25
C ALA A 110 20.43 28.21 -9.91
N MET A 111 21.51 28.94 -9.62
CA MET A 111 21.49 30.39 -9.37
C MET A 111 21.57 31.25 -10.64
N ALA A 112 21.68 30.65 -11.82
CA ALA A 112 21.87 31.40 -13.06
C ALA A 112 20.62 32.23 -13.40
N GLU A 113 20.78 33.55 -13.42
CA GLU A 113 19.72 34.48 -13.82
C GLU A 113 19.65 34.65 -15.35
N GLY A 114 18.42 34.81 -15.85
CA GLY A 114 18.14 35.08 -17.26
C GLY A 114 17.31 34.01 -17.97
N ASN A 115 16.58 34.42 -19.02
CA ASN A 115 15.68 33.55 -19.77
C ASN A 115 16.43 32.55 -20.67
N HIS A 116 17.68 32.83 -21.05
CA HIS A 116 18.50 32.02 -21.95
C HIS A 116 19.56 31.24 -21.16
N ARG A 117 19.11 30.53 -20.12
CA ARG A 117 19.95 29.71 -19.26
C ARG A 117 19.41 28.29 -19.23
N PRO A 118 20.31 27.29 -19.24
CA PRO A 118 19.92 25.89 -19.23
C PRO A 118 19.17 25.55 -17.94
N THR A 119 18.26 24.59 -18.05
CA THR A 119 17.57 24.02 -16.90
C THR A 119 17.99 22.57 -16.76
N VAL A 120 18.42 22.20 -15.56
CA VAL A 120 18.85 20.86 -15.22
C VAL A 120 17.71 20.09 -14.56
N VAL A 121 17.46 18.89 -15.04
CA VAL A 121 16.51 17.92 -14.49
C VAL A 121 17.31 16.71 -14.01
N LEU A 122 17.29 16.43 -12.71
CA LEU A 122 17.89 15.25 -12.13
C LEU A 122 16.84 14.14 -12.07
N VAL A 123 17.17 12.97 -12.62
CA VAL A 123 16.29 11.79 -12.64
C VAL A 123 17.00 10.64 -11.95
N SER A 124 16.35 10.03 -10.96
CA SER A 124 16.82 8.78 -10.34
C SER A 124 15.72 8.17 -9.48
N HIS A 125 15.91 6.93 -9.03
CA HIS A 125 15.03 6.26 -8.08
C HIS A 125 15.05 6.91 -6.68
N ALA A 126 16.17 7.52 -6.28
CA ALA A 126 16.33 8.21 -4.99
C ALA A 126 17.26 9.43 -5.13
N LEU A 127 16.80 10.62 -4.73
CA LEU A 127 17.57 11.86 -4.90
C LEU A 127 17.72 12.62 -3.57
N LYS A 128 18.85 12.38 -2.87
CA LYS A 128 19.24 13.19 -1.72
C LYS A 128 20.23 14.27 -2.14
N LEU A 129 19.77 15.52 -2.20
CA LEU A 129 20.64 16.66 -2.49
C LEU A 129 21.39 17.17 -1.27
N PRO A 130 22.63 17.67 -1.45
CA PRO A 130 23.33 18.47 -0.45
C PRO A 130 22.56 19.75 -0.08
N ALA A 131 22.66 20.15 1.19
CA ALA A 131 21.90 21.27 1.76
C ALA A 131 22.16 22.61 1.06
N GLU A 132 23.35 22.77 0.46
CA GLU A 132 23.76 23.95 -0.28
C GLU A 132 22.94 24.20 -1.54
N VAL A 133 22.43 23.12 -2.15
CA VAL A 133 21.72 23.12 -3.44
C VAL A 133 20.22 22.90 -3.25
N GLN A 134 19.82 22.18 -2.21
CA GLN A 134 18.44 21.77 -1.95
C GLN A 134 17.42 22.92 -2.05
N ARG A 135 17.76 24.13 -1.57
CA ARG A 135 16.86 25.30 -1.59
C ARG A 135 16.58 25.86 -2.99
N PHE A 136 17.42 25.56 -3.97
CA PHE A 136 17.32 26.08 -5.35
C PHE A 136 16.56 25.13 -6.27
N ALA A 137 16.14 23.99 -5.74
CA ALA A 137 15.65 22.89 -6.52
C ALA A 137 14.13 22.70 -6.35
N ALA A 138 13.40 22.55 -7.44
CA ALA A 138 11.99 22.18 -7.40
C ALA A 138 11.86 20.66 -7.51
N ARG A 139 10.98 20.06 -6.70
CA ARG A 139 10.63 18.65 -6.82
C ARG A 139 9.39 18.49 -7.68
N PHE A 140 9.43 17.53 -8.58
CA PHE A 140 8.32 17.16 -9.43
C PHE A 140 8.16 15.64 -9.39
N SER A 141 6.94 15.17 -9.16
CA SER A 141 6.59 13.76 -9.20
C SER A 141 5.63 13.53 -10.35
N LEU A 142 5.86 12.49 -11.15
CA LEU A 142 4.92 12.09 -12.18
C LEU A 142 3.61 11.61 -11.54
N SER A 143 2.48 12.00 -12.12
CA SER A 143 1.18 11.48 -11.72
C SER A 143 1.04 10.03 -12.17
N LEU A 144 0.32 9.23 -11.38
CA LEU A 144 -0.14 7.94 -11.84
C LEU A 144 -1.11 8.10 -13.03
N PRO A 145 -1.18 7.09 -13.93
CA PRO A 145 -2.11 7.14 -15.05
C PRO A 145 -3.56 7.25 -14.57
N SER A 146 -4.28 8.19 -15.16
CA SER A 146 -5.74 8.31 -15.00
C SER A 146 -6.48 7.12 -15.60
N GLU A 147 -7.77 6.96 -15.30
CA GLU A 147 -8.57 5.86 -15.87
C GLU A 147 -8.59 5.85 -17.40
N ASP A 148 -8.67 7.03 -18.02
CA ASP A 148 -8.63 7.17 -19.49
C ASP A 148 -7.26 6.78 -20.06
N GLU A 149 -6.18 7.10 -19.36
CA GLU A 149 -4.82 6.72 -19.74
C GLU A 149 -4.58 5.23 -19.56
N LEU A 150 -5.05 4.64 -18.47
CA LEU A 150 -5.03 3.18 -18.24
C LEU A 150 -5.78 2.44 -19.35
N LEU A 151 -6.97 2.93 -19.72
CA LEU A 151 -7.73 2.40 -20.85
C LEU A 151 -6.96 2.53 -22.17
N GLY A 152 -6.28 3.66 -22.37
CA GLY A 152 -5.37 3.88 -23.49
C GLY A 152 -4.24 2.85 -23.55
N ILE A 153 -3.55 2.63 -22.43
CA ILE A 153 -2.47 1.64 -22.30
C ILE A 153 -2.98 0.22 -22.67
N VAL A 154 -4.13 -0.18 -22.13
CA VAL A 154 -4.71 -1.51 -22.44
C VAL A 154 -5.04 -1.63 -23.93
N ARG A 155 -5.60 -0.58 -24.54
CA ARG A 155 -5.91 -0.55 -25.99
C ARG A 155 -4.66 -0.59 -26.87
N GLU A 156 -3.60 0.11 -26.48
CA GLU A 156 -2.32 0.08 -27.19
C GLU A 156 -1.72 -1.32 -27.17
N GLU A 157 -1.68 -1.99 -26.02
CA GLU A 157 -1.15 -3.35 -25.92
C GLU A 157 -2.02 -4.36 -26.69
N ALA A 158 -3.34 -4.17 -26.71
CA ALA A 158 -4.24 -4.97 -27.55
C ALA A 158 -3.96 -4.77 -29.06
N SER A 159 -3.68 -3.54 -29.49
CA SER A 159 -3.29 -3.25 -30.88
C SER A 159 -1.96 -3.89 -31.25
N ARG A 160 -0.95 -3.78 -30.37
CA ARG A 160 0.38 -4.39 -30.55
C ARG A 160 0.29 -5.91 -30.66
N TRP A 161 -0.56 -6.54 -29.84
CA TRP A 161 -0.82 -7.97 -29.95
C TRP A 161 -1.49 -8.30 -31.28
N SER A 162 -2.48 -7.51 -31.72
CA SER A 162 -3.16 -7.70 -33.00
C SER A 162 -2.20 -7.66 -34.19
N GLU A 163 -1.31 -6.67 -34.22
CA GLU A 163 -0.27 -6.50 -35.25
C GLU A 163 0.65 -7.73 -35.32
N ARG A 164 1.07 -8.26 -34.17
CA ARG A 164 1.90 -9.47 -34.09
C ARG A 164 1.16 -10.74 -34.51
N ASN A 165 -0.16 -10.77 -34.35
CA ASN A 165 -1.01 -11.94 -34.61
C ASN A 165 -1.85 -11.79 -35.88
N ARG A 166 -1.27 -11.21 -36.94
CA ARG A 166 -1.87 -11.10 -38.28
C ARG A 166 -3.23 -10.37 -38.30
N GLY A 167 -3.41 -9.37 -37.43
CA GLY A 167 -4.64 -8.59 -37.33
C GLY A 167 -5.79 -9.29 -36.58
N ALA A 168 -5.51 -10.40 -35.88
CA ALA A 168 -6.48 -11.01 -34.99
C ALA A 168 -6.92 -10.00 -33.91
N ARG A 169 -8.22 -9.88 -33.65
CA ARG A 169 -8.74 -8.98 -32.61
C ARG A 169 -8.71 -9.66 -31.26
N VAL A 170 -8.25 -8.92 -30.24
CA VAL A 170 -8.36 -9.35 -28.85
C VAL A 170 -9.83 -9.51 -28.48
N ARG A 171 -10.18 -10.66 -27.89
CA ARG A 171 -11.56 -10.97 -27.49
C ARG A 171 -11.82 -10.41 -26.10
N THR A 172 -12.69 -9.43 -25.97
CA THR A 172 -13.09 -8.87 -24.67
C THR A 172 -14.45 -8.19 -24.75
N ASP A 173 -15.21 -8.21 -23.66
CA ASP A 173 -16.40 -7.40 -23.48
C ASP A 173 -16.10 -6.11 -22.71
N ASN A 174 -16.93 -5.09 -22.88
CA ASN A 174 -16.70 -3.78 -22.27
C ASN A 174 -16.70 -3.83 -20.72
N ARG A 175 -17.43 -4.76 -20.10
CA ARG A 175 -17.47 -4.87 -18.63
C ARG A 175 -16.16 -5.43 -18.09
N THR A 176 -15.63 -6.49 -18.70
CA THR A 176 -14.35 -7.08 -18.29
C THR A 176 -13.19 -6.10 -18.55
N LEU A 177 -13.20 -5.37 -19.67
CA LEU A 177 -12.21 -4.32 -19.93
C LEU A 177 -12.20 -3.24 -18.84
N GLN A 178 -13.38 -2.77 -18.43
CA GLN A 178 -13.52 -1.80 -17.34
C GLN A 178 -13.04 -2.36 -15.99
N GLN A 179 -13.24 -3.66 -15.73
CA GLN A 179 -12.71 -4.31 -14.54
C GLN A 179 -11.18 -4.38 -14.56
N VAL A 180 -10.56 -4.69 -15.70
CA VAL A 180 -9.10 -4.65 -15.83
C VAL A 180 -8.57 -3.25 -15.56
N VAL A 181 -9.15 -2.21 -16.17
CA VAL A 181 -8.75 -0.82 -15.93
C VAL A 181 -8.86 -0.44 -14.45
N LYS A 182 -9.96 -0.84 -13.78
CA LYS A 182 -10.11 -0.65 -12.33
C LYS A 182 -9.03 -1.35 -11.52
N ASN A 183 -8.67 -2.58 -11.88
CA ASN A 183 -7.62 -3.32 -11.20
C ASN A 183 -6.22 -2.73 -11.46
N LEU A 184 -5.98 -2.06 -12.60
CA LEU A 184 -4.69 -1.41 -12.86
C LEU A 184 -4.48 -0.08 -12.09
N ARG A 185 -5.51 0.45 -11.43
CA ARG A 185 -5.40 1.69 -10.63
C ARG A 185 -4.35 1.57 -9.52
N GLY A 186 -3.58 2.63 -9.31
CA GLY A 186 -2.50 2.66 -8.31
C GLY A 186 -1.14 2.19 -8.84
N LEU A 187 -1.06 1.70 -10.09
CA LEU A 187 0.19 1.32 -10.72
C LEU A 187 0.82 2.46 -11.53
N SER A 188 2.13 2.45 -11.67
CA SER A 188 2.85 3.29 -12.62
C SER A 188 2.50 2.93 -14.08
N HIS A 189 2.90 3.78 -15.03
CA HIS A 189 2.66 3.55 -16.45
C HIS A 189 3.35 2.27 -16.95
N ALA A 190 4.60 2.04 -16.56
CA ALA A 190 5.35 0.82 -16.90
C ALA A 190 4.69 -0.44 -16.33
N GLU A 191 4.28 -0.42 -15.06
CA GLU A 191 3.63 -1.57 -14.41
C GLU A 191 2.25 -1.86 -15.01
N ALA A 192 1.44 -0.82 -15.26
CA ALA A 192 0.15 -0.97 -15.92
C ALA A 192 0.31 -1.60 -17.32
N ARG A 193 1.32 -1.18 -18.08
CA ARG A 193 1.64 -1.75 -19.39
C ARG A 193 2.10 -3.20 -19.29
N LEU A 194 2.94 -3.53 -18.29
CA LEU A 194 3.40 -4.89 -18.02
C LEU A 194 2.22 -5.83 -17.73
N LEU A 195 1.30 -5.44 -16.84
CA LEU A 195 0.14 -6.26 -16.49
C LEU A 195 -0.87 -6.36 -17.64
N ALA A 196 -1.15 -5.26 -18.34
CA ALA A 196 -2.02 -5.27 -19.52
C ALA A 196 -1.49 -6.25 -20.57
N ARG A 197 -0.18 -6.23 -20.82
CA ARG A 197 0.48 -7.18 -21.72
C ARG A 197 0.34 -8.62 -21.23
N ASN A 198 0.56 -8.90 -19.95
CA ASN A 198 0.48 -10.27 -19.41
C ASN A 198 -0.93 -10.87 -19.58
N VAL A 199 -1.98 -10.07 -19.34
CA VAL A 199 -3.36 -10.54 -19.55
C VAL A 199 -3.65 -10.83 -21.03
N ILE A 200 -3.18 -9.98 -21.93
CA ILE A 200 -3.47 -10.13 -23.37
C ILE A 200 -2.62 -11.22 -24.03
N CYS A 201 -1.39 -11.45 -23.54
CA CYS A 201 -0.41 -12.29 -24.22
C CYS A 201 -0.75 -13.78 -24.22
N ASN A 202 -1.48 -14.29 -23.23
CA ASN A 202 -1.67 -15.74 -23.05
C ASN A 202 -2.51 -16.37 -24.16
N ASP A 203 -3.65 -15.78 -24.50
CA ASP A 203 -4.59 -16.34 -25.49
C ASP A 203 -5.23 -15.28 -26.41
N GLY A 204 -4.87 -14.01 -26.25
CA GLY A 204 -5.52 -12.90 -26.97
C GLY A 204 -6.95 -12.66 -26.53
N ALA A 205 -7.33 -13.08 -25.33
CA ALA A 205 -8.59 -12.74 -24.70
C ALA A 205 -8.33 -11.98 -23.39
N ILE A 206 -9.30 -11.17 -22.99
CA ILE A 206 -9.34 -10.60 -21.65
C ILE A 206 -10.63 -11.13 -21.04
N THR A 207 -10.50 -12.08 -20.12
CA THR A 207 -11.61 -12.80 -19.50
C THR A 207 -11.72 -12.49 -18.00
N GLN A 208 -12.80 -12.95 -17.36
CA GLN A 208 -12.93 -12.81 -15.91
C GLN A 208 -12.00 -13.75 -15.13
N GLU A 209 -11.53 -14.83 -15.74
CA GLU A 209 -10.62 -15.80 -15.13
C GLU A 209 -9.21 -15.22 -14.95
N ASP A 210 -8.86 -14.18 -15.69
CA ASP A 210 -7.57 -13.48 -15.61
C ASP A 210 -7.51 -12.48 -14.44
N LEU A 211 -8.66 -12.02 -13.94
CA LEU A 211 -8.72 -10.97 -12.92
C LEU A 211 -8.05 -11.35 -11.58
N PRO A 212 -8.20 -12.58 -11.05
CA PRO A 212 -7.51 -12.99 -9.83
C PRO A 212 -5.99 -12.98 -9.97
N GLU A 213 -5.46 -13.46 -11.10
CA GLU A 213 -4.02 -13.47 -11.35
C GLU A 213 -3.47 -12.05 -11.56
N LEU A 214 -4.15 -11.21 -12.36
CA LEU A 214 -3.79 -9.81 -12.53
C LEU A 214 -3.75 -9.08 -11.18
N ASN A 215 -4.75 -9.29 -10.33
CA ASN A 215 -4.75 -8.73 -8.99
C ASN A 215 -3.55 -9.23 -8.19
N ARG A 216 -3.28 -10.55 -8.20
CA ARG A 216 -2.13 -11.11 -7.50
C ARG A 216 -0.81 -10.45 -7.92
N THR A 217 -0.56 -10.33 -9.21
CA THR A 217 0.67 -9.71 -9.72
C THR A 217 0.74 -8.22 -9.43
N LYS A 218 -0.38 -7.49 -9.56
CA LYS A 218 -0.48 -6.07 -9.18
C LYS A 218 0.01 -5.85 -7.76
N PHE A 219 -0.53 -6.61 -6.80
CA PHE A 219 -0.20 -6.40 -5.40
C PHE A 219 1.21 -6.86 -5.03
N GLN A 220 1.79 -7.82 -5.76
CA GLN A 220 3.20 -8.16 -5.62
C GLN A 220 4.13 -7.02 -6.06
N LEU A 221 3.74 -6.26 -7.09
CA LEU A 221 4.50 -5.08 -7.53
C LEU A 221 4.39 -3.91 -6.54
N LEU A 222 3.22 -3.77 -5.91
CA LEU A 222 2.94 -2.71 -4.93
C LEU A 222 3.42 -3.01 -3.50
N ASP A 223 3.92 -4.21 -3.23
CA ASP A 223 4.41 -4.58 -1.90
C ASP A 223 5.60 -3.69 -1.54
N LEU A 224 5.37 -2.75 -0.61
CA LEU A 224 6.39 -1.83 -0.10
C LEU A 224 7.32 -2.56 0.88
N GLU A 225 7.94 -3.65 0.40
CA GLU A 225 8.86 -4.50 1.15
C GLU A 225 8.31 -4.86 2.55
N GLY A 226 7.04 -5.24 2.62
CA GLY A 226 6.34 -5.63 3.84
C GLY A 226 5.75 -4.50 4.68
N VAL A 227 5.94 -3.21 4.33
CA VAL A 227 5.26 -2.09 5.01
C VAL A 227 3.78 -2.09 4.68
N LEU A 228 3.45 -2.17 3.39
CA LEU A 228 2.08 -2.24 2.89
C LEU A 228 1.94 -3.52 2.08
N SER A 229 1.15 -4.45 2.59
CA SER A 229 0.91 -5.77 1.96
C SER A 229 -0.57 -5.94 1.61
N PHE A 230 -0.88 -6.76 0.61
CA PHE A 230 -2.26 -7.07 0.25
C PHE A 230 -2.70 -8.44 0.77
N GLU A 231 -3.95 -8.52 1.21
CA GLU A 231 -4.57 -9.75 1.72
C GLU A 231 -5.51 -10.36 0.66
N TYR A 232 -5.13 -11.52 0.11
CA TYR A 232 -5.75 -12.11 -1.08
C TYR A 232 -7.05 -12.89 -0.85
N ASP A 233 -7.37 -13.29 0.39
CA ASP A 233 -8.43 -14.29 0.66
C ASP A 233 -9.68 -13.70 1.35
N THR A 234 -9.98 -12.41 1.13
CA THR A 234 -11.08 -11.68 1.80
C THR A 234 -12.46 -12.35 1.65
N ALA A 235 -12.74 -13.01 0.53
CA ALA A 235 -14.02 -13.63 0.24
C ALA A 235 -14.33 -14.87 1.10
N ARG A 236 -13.33 -15.71 1.43
CA ARG A 236 -13.52 -16.85 2.36
C ARG A 236 -13.72 -16.41 3.80
N PHE A 237 -13.32 -15.18 4.14
CA PHE A 237 -13.46 -14.62 5.49
C PHE A 237 -14.85 -14.02 5.77
N ALA A 238 -15.81 -14.10 4.84
CA ALA A 238 -17.22 -13.89 5.18
C ALA A 238 -17.75 -14.95 6.17
N GLU A 239 -17.11 -16.12 6.24
CA GLU A 239 -17.44 -17.25 7.11
C GLU A 239 -16.85 -17.15 8.53
N VAL A 240 -16.65 -15.93 9.05
CA VAL A 240 -16.23 -15.75 10.45
C VAL A 240 -17.45 -15.89 11.36
N GLY A 241 -17.41 -16.84 12.30
CA GLY A 241 -18.46 -17.01 13.31
C GLY A 241 -18.54 -15.82 14.27
N GLY A 242 -19.75 -15.43 14.66
CA GLY A 242 -20.00 -14.23 15.47
C GLY A 242 -19.85 -12.90 14.71
N LEU A 243 -19.45 -11.86 15.43
CA LEU A 243 -19.32 -10.45 15.05
C LEU A 243 -20.64 -9.84 14.54
N THR A 244 -21.77 -10.24 15.13
CA THR A 244 -23.10 -9.92 14.60
C THR A 244 -23.39 -8.42 14.65
N ALA A 245 -23.11 -7.77 15.79
CA ALA A 245 -23.27 -6.33 15.94
C ALA A 245 -22.37 -5.55 14.95
N LEU A 246 -21.10 -5.97 14.80
CA LEU A 246 -20.17 -5.36 13.86
C LEU A 246 -20.65 -5.50 12.40
N LYS A 247 -21.04 -6.71 11.98
CA LYS A 247 -21.55 -6.98 10.62
C LYS A 247 -22.79 -6.14 10.31
N ARG A 248 -23.72 -6.02 11.26
CA ARG A 248 -24.91 -5.17 11.12
C ARG A 248 -24.54 -3.71 10.92
N TRP A 249 -23.65 -3.20 11.79
CA TRP A 249 -23.19 -1.81 11.73
C TRP A 249 -22.47 -1.47 10.41
N LEU A 250 -21.69 -2.41 9.87
CA LEU A 250 -21.03 -2.28 8.57
C LEU A 250 -22.03 -2.31 7.40
N GLY A 251 -23.06 -3.16 7.48
CA GLY A 251 -24.10 -3.26 6.45
C GLY A 251 -24.86 -1.94 6.25
N GLU A 252 -25.16 -1.21 7.33
CA GLU A 252 -25.81 0.10 7.28
C GLU A 252 -24.98 1.16 6.55
N ARG A 253 -23.64 1.00 6.52
CA ARG A 253 -22.68 1.99 6.03
C ARG A 253 -22.09 1.68 4.66
N GLN A 254 -22.25 0.45 4.18
CA GLN A 254 -21.69 -0.01 2.90
C GLN A 254 -22.12 0.90 1.73
N SER A 255 -23.42 1.19 1.63
CA SER A 255 -23.95 2.01 0.52
C SER A 255 -23.43 3.45 0.56
N ALA A 256 -23.34 4.03 1.76
CA ALA A 256 -22.81 5.39 1.97
C ALA A 256 -21.33 5.49 1.59
N PHE A 257 -20.53 4.49 1.96
CA PHE A 257 -19.11 4.42 1.61
C PHE A 257 -18.89 4.24 0.10
N LEU A 258 -19.59 3.28 -0.51
CA LEU A 258 -19.44 3.00 -1.95
C LEU A 258 -20.02 4.09 -2.85
N ALA A 259 -20.95 4.92 -2.36
CA ALA A 259 -21.49 6.04 -3.10
C ALA A 259 -20.45 7.16 -3.35
N GLY A 260 -19.34 7.20 -2.59
CA GLY A 260 -18.19 8.06 -2.85
C GLY A 260 -18.49 9.56 -2.85
N LYS A 261 -19.58 10.00 -2.20
CA LYS A 261 -19.93 11.43 -2.14
C LYS A 261 -18.97 12.17 -1.20
N PRO A 262 -18.36 13.29 -1.62
CA PRO A 262 -17.54 14.11 -0.72
C PRO A 262 -18.36 14.55 0.50
N GLY A 263 -17.82 14.38 1.72
CA GLY A 263 -18.50 14.72 2.98
C GLY A 263 -18.40 13.63 4.05
N ASP A 264 -19.50 13.41 4.78
CA ASP A 264 -19.61 12.48 5.92
C ASP A 264 -19.59 10.99 5.48
N GLN A 265 -18.49 10.55 4.88
CA GLN A 265 -18.27 9.13 4.60
C GLN A 265 -17.85 8.38 5.86
N PRO A 266 -18.23 7.09 5.98
CA PRO A 266 -17.69 6.21 7.02
C PRO A 266 -16.16 6.20 6.98
N LYS A 267 -15.53 6.61 8.08
CA LYS A 267 -14.07 6.73 8.19
C LYS A 267 -13.43 5.42 8.59
N GLY A 268 -14.04 4.67 9.49
CA GLY A 268 -13.40 3.45 9.98
C GLY A 268 -13.79 3.04 11.40
N ILE A 269 -13.25 1.91 11.81
CA ILE A 269 -13.45 1.30 13.12
C ILE A 269 -12.12 0.98 13.78
N MET A 270 -12.14 0.96 15.11
CA MET A 270 -11.05 0.38 15.89
C MET A 270 -11.57 -0.84 16.66
N LEU A 271 -10.86 -1.95 16.54
CA LEU A 271 -11.12 -3.23 17.16
C LEU A 271 -10.18 -3.39 18.34
N VAL A 272 -10.71 -3.28 19.55
CA VAL A 272 -9.97 -3.48 20.79
C VAL A 272 -10.42 -4.79 21.41
N GLY A 273 -9.52 -5.60 21.95
CA GLY A 273 -9.97 -6.86 22.52
C GLY A 273 -8.87 -7.82 22.86
N VAL A 274 -9.29 -9.00 23.31
CA VAL A 274 -8.40 -10.07 23.77
C VAL A 274 -7.56 -10.60 22.62
N GLN A 275 -6.30 -10.91 22.88
CA GLN A 275 -5.44 -11.57 21.90
C GLN A 275 -6.06 -12.91 21.50
N GLY A 276 -6.04 -13.24 20.21
CA GLY A 276 -6.63 -14.49 19.71
C GLY A 276 -8.16 -14.53 19.60
N ALA A 277 -8.87 -13.46 19.96
CA ALA A 277 -10.34 -13.38 19.85
C ALA A 277 -10.85 -13.04 18.43
N GLY A 278 -9.97 -12.99 17.42
CA GLY A 278 -10.38 -12.82 16.02
C GLY A 278 -10.45 -11.38 15.51
N LYS A 279 -9.76 -10.41 16.13
CA LYS A 279 -9.68 -9.02 15.63
C LYS A 279 -9.14 -8.93 14.19
N SER A 280 -8.05 -9.64 13.89
CA SER A 280 -7.48 -9.71 12.54
C SER A 280 -8.46 -10.36 11.56
N LEU A 281 -9.21 -11.38 11.99
CA LEU A 281 -10.27 -11.99 11.19
C LEU A 281 -11.44 -11.03 10.95
N ALA A 282 -11.82 -10.23 11.94
CA ALA A 282 -12.85 -9.21 11.82
C ALA A 282 -12.45 -8.13 10.79
N ALA A 283 -11.18 -7.70 10.77
CA ALA A 283 -10.68 -6.79 9.75
C ALA A 283 -10.77 -7.39 8.33
N LYS A 284 -10.44 -8.69 8.19
CA LYS A 284 -10.60 -9.42 6.92
C LYS A 284 -12.06 -9.54 6.50
N ALA A 285 -12.97 -9.77 7.45
CA ALA A 285 -14.40 -9.86 7.21
C ALA A 285 -15.01 -8.54 6.73
N VAL A 286 -14.50 -7.38 7.17
CA VAL A 286 -14.95 -6.05 6.68
C VAL A 286 -14.74 -5.95 5.16
N ALA A 287 -13.52 -6.25 4.70
CA ALA A 287 -13.19 -6.19 3.29
C ALA A 287 -13.97 -7.23 2.47
N GLY A 288 -14.15 -8.45 3.01
CA GLY A 288 -14.96 -9.50 2.39
C GLY A 288 -16.43 -9.10 2.25
N LEU A 289 -17.03 -8.54 3.30
CA LEU A 289 -18.43 -8.09 3.31
C LEU A 289 -18.69 -6.98 2.28
N TRP A 290 -17.74 -6.05 2.12
CA TRP A 290 -17.88 -4.94 1.18
C TRP A 290 -17.37 -5.28 -0.23
N GLY A 291 -16.72 -6.42 -0.42
CA GLY A 291 -16.11 -6.82 -1.69
C GLY A 291 -14.96 -5.90 -2.10
N LEU A 292 -14.21 -5.38 -1.13
CA LEU A 292 -13.15 -4.41 -1.35
C LEU A 292 -11.75 -5.02 -1.17
N PRO A 293 -10.73 -4.44 -1.83
CA PRO A 293 -9.33 -4.73 -1.56
C PRO A 293 -8.98 -4.51 -0.07
N LEU A 294 -8.20 -5.42 0.54
CA LEU A 294 -7.67 -5.26 1.89
C LEU A 294 -6.16 -5.03 1.86
N LEU A 295 -5.77 -3.82 2.26
CA LEU A 295 -4.37 -3.42 2.44
C LEU A 295 -4.02 -3.54 3.93
N ARG A 296 -2.93 -4.21 4.26
CA ARG A 296 -2.40 -4.34 5.62
C ARG A 296 -1.15 -3.47 5.76
N LEU A 297 -1.23 -2.48 6.65
CA LEU A 297 -0.11 -1.65 7.06
C LEU A 297 0.53 -2.25 8.31
N ASP A 298 1.80 -2.64 8.20
CA ASP A 298 2.57 -3.21 9.29
C ASP A 298 3.49 -2.17 9.92
N PHE A 299 3.15 -1.74 11.13
CA PHE A 299 3.98 -0.78 11.85
C PHE A 299 5.34 -1.34 12.26
N ALA A 300 5.50 -2.64 12.49
CA ALA A 300 6.81 -3.19 12.82
C ALA A 300 7.79 -3.05 11.65
N CYS A 301 7.31 -3.23 10.42
CA CYS A 301 8.10 -3.03 9.21
C CYS A 301 8.49 -1.57 8.97
N LEU A 302 7.68 -0.60 9.41
CA LEU A 302 7.96 0.84 9.28
C LEU A 302 9.24 1.27 10.02
N TYR A 303 9.54 0.67 11.18
CA TYR A 303 10.69 1.05 12.02
C TYR A 303 12.00 0.32 11.68
N ASN A 304 11.94 -0.79 10.95
CA ASN A 304 13.12 -1.64 10.70
C ASN A 304 14.12 -1.09 9.67
N LYS A 305 13.81 0.01 8.96
CA LYS A 305 14.63 0.53 7.86
C LYS A 305 15.11 1.94 8.16
N TYR A 306 16.42 2.06 8.43
CA TYR A 306 17.25 3.26 8.58
C TYR A 306 16.61 4.47 9.28
N PHE A 307 17.21 4.88 10.41
CA PHE A 307 16.84 6.09 11.15
C PHE A 307 16.67 7.32 10.22
N GLY A 308 15.42 7.71 9.93
CA GLY A 308 15.08 8.89 9.12
C GLY A 308 14.05 8.66 8.01
N GLU A 309 13.75 7.41 7.62
CA GLU A 309 12.86 7.12 6.47
C GLU A 309 11.43 6.68 6.86
N THR A 310 11.19 6.38 8.13
CA THR A 310 9.90 5.86 8.64
C THR A 310 8.69 6.72 8.25
N GLU A 311 8.78 8.05 8.38
CA GLU A 311 7.67 8.92 7.99
C GLU A 311 7.46 9.00 6.48
N ARG A 312 8.54 8.93 5.69
CA ARG A 312 8.46 8.90 4.22
C ARG A 312 7.74 7.62 3.80
N ASN A 313 8.10 6.49 4.40
CA ASN A 313 7.47 5.19 4.12
C ASN A 313 6.00 5.16 4.53
N LEU A 314 5.65 5.74 5.68
CA LEU A 314 4.24 5.89 6.08
C LEU A 314 3.47 6.76 5.09
N ARG A 315 3.99 7.94 4.74
CA ARG A 315 3.33 8.83 3.76
C ARG A 315 3.12 8.14 2.42
N GLU A 316 4.11 7.40 1.96
CA GLU A 316 4.01 6.64 0.71
C GLU A 316 2.97 5.52 0.79
N ALA A 317 2.96 4.74 1.88
CA ALA A 317 1.96 3.69 2.08
C ALA A 317 0.52 4.25 2.13
N LEU A 318 0.31 5.38 2.81
CA LEU A 318 -0.99 6.04 2.87
C LEU A 318 -1.41 6.61 1.50
N ARG A 319 -0.47 7.21 0.76
CA ARG A 319 -0.69 7.71 -0.61
C ARG A 319 -1.09 6.58 -1.56
N LEU A 320 -0.42 5.43 -1.49
CA LEU A 320 -0.79 4.25 -2.26
C LEU A 320 -2.19 3.76 -1.89
N ALA A 321 -2.54 3.71 -0.59
CA ALA A 321 -3.87 3.32 -0.16
C ALA A 321 -4.98 4.22 -0.74
N GLU A 322 -4.77 5.54 -0.77
CA GLU A 322 -5.70 6.49 -1.41
C GLU A 322 -5.83 6.26 -2.92
N GLN A 323 -4.72 5.99 -3.61
CA GLN A 323 -4.73 5.71 -5.05
C GLN A 323 -5.43 4.40 -5.40
N MET A 324 -5.51 3.49 -4.43
CA MET A 324 -6.18 2.20 -4.56
C MET A 324 -7.66 2.25 -4.12
N ALA A 325 -8.15 3.41 -3.71
CA ALA A 325 -9.52 3.57 -3.27
C ALA A 325 -10.52 3.23 -4.40
N PRO A 326 -11.69 2.63 -4.07
CA PRO A 326 -12.15 2.28 -2.73
C PRO A 326 -11.48 1.03 -2.16
N CYS A 327 -10.99 1.09 -0.92
CA CYS A 327 -10.29 -0.02 -0.26
C CYS A 327 -10.49 0.00 1.27
N VAL A 328 -10.12 -1.11 1.91
CA VAL A 328 -9.99 -1.21 3.37
C VAL A 328 -8.51 -1.17 3.73
N LEU A 329 -8.12 -0.25 4.60
CA LEU A 329 -6.77 -0.18 5.17
C LEU A 329 -6.79 -0.74 6.59
N TRP A 330 -6.22 -1.91 6.77
CA TRP A 330 -6.04 -2.56 8.06
C TRP A 330 -4.68 -2.22 8.67
N MET A 331 -4.72 -1.55 9.81
CA MET A 331 -3.56 -1.26 10.64
C MET A 331 -3.54 -2.26 11.79
N ASP A 332 -2.65 -3.24 11.72
CA ASP A 332 -2.58 -4.30 12.73
C ASP A 332 -1.70 -3.89 13.91
N GLU A 333 -2.18 -4.18 15.13
CA GLU A 333 -1.47 -3.95 16.38
C GLU A 333 -0.87 -2.55 16.49
N VAL A 334 -1.70 -1.54 16.25
CA VAL A 334 -1.31 -0.12 16.19
C VAL A 334 -0.57 0.35 17.45
N GLU A 335 -0.83 -0.28 18.59
CA GLU A 335 -0.13 0.01 19.83
C GLU A 335 1.36 -0.32 19.74
N LYS A 336 1.77 -1.38 19.03
CA LYS A 336 3.18 -1.76 18.94
C LYS A 336 4.00 -0.74 18.15
N GLY A 337 3.36 -0.13 17.15
CA GLY A 337 3.97 0.90 16.31
C GLY A 337 3.99 2.28 16.94
N LEU A 338 3.13 2.55 17.92
CA LEU A 338 2.89 3.91 18.41
C LEU A 338 3.19 4.07 19.90
N SER A 339 3.52 2.99 20.61
CA SER A 339 3.82 3.00 22.05
C SER A 339 5.23 3.52 22.43
N GLY A 340 6.01 4.03 21.48
CA GLY A 340 7.34 4.57 21.73
C GLY A 340 7.30 5.97 22.34
N GLY A 341 7.57 6.08 23.65
CA GLY A 341 7.78 7.36 24.35
C GLY A 341 9.15 7.99 24.05
N ASP A 342 9.67 8.79 24.99
CA ASP A 342 10.93 9.57 24.90
C ASP A 342 12.21 8.80 24.46
N GLN A 343 12.17 7.46 24.38
CA GLN A 343 13.30 6.62 24.00
C GLN A 343 13.58 6.60 22.47
N ASP A 344 12.60 6.97 21.63
CA ASP A 344 12.74 6.89 20.15
C ASP A 344 13.05 8.24 19.48
N ASN A 345 13.65 9.20 20.20
CA ASN A 345 13.96 10.56 19.68
C ASN A 345 12.75 11.27 19.01
N GLY A 346 11.53 10.98 19.47
CA GLY A 346 10.28 11.56 18.96
C GLY A 346 9.81 11.01 17.60
N VAL A 347 10.42 9.95 17.05
CA VAL A 347 10.00 9.36 15.76
C VAL A 347 8.54 8.89 15.83
N SER A 348 8.18 8.13 16.87
CA SER A 348 6.83 7.59 17.07
C SER A 348 5.76 8.68 17.16
N GLN A 349 6.08 9.84 17.75
CA GLN A 349 5.19 11.01 17.78
C GLN A 349 5.01 11.65 16.39
N ARG A 350 6.06 11.74 15.58
CA ARG A 350 5.96 12.29 14.21
C ARG A 350 5.20 11.35 13.26
N VAL A 351 5.38 10.04 13.42
CA VAL A 351 4.60 9.01 12.73
C VAL A 351 3.12 9.13 13.10
N LEU A 352 2.81 9.23 14.40
CA LEU A 352 1.45 9.47 14.88
C LEU A 352 0.85 10.76 14.30
N GLY A 353 1.61 11.87 14.33
CA GLY A 353 1.16 13.15 13.77
C GLY A 353 0.84 13.06 12.28
N THR A 354 1.69 12.37 11.50
CA THR A 354 1.47 12.12 10.07
C THR A 354 0.18 11.35 9.84
N LEU A 355 -0.02 10.25 10.59
CA LEU A 355 -1.22 9.42 10.49
C LEU A 355 -2.48 10.21 10.87
N LEU A 356 -2.46 10.96 11.98
CA LEU A 356 -3.61 11.75 12.44
C LEU A 356 -3.99 12.87 11.46
N THR A 357 -2.99 13.47 10.83
CA THR A 357 -3.20 14.50 9.79
C THR A 357 -3.89 13.87 8.59
N TRP A 358 -3.35 12.77 8.07
CA TRP A 358 -3.96 12.02 6.98
C TRP A 358 -5.39 11.55 7.30
N MET A 359 -5.63 11.05 8.52
CA MET A 359 -6.98 10.65 8.94
C MET A 359 -8.00 11.80 8.98
N ALA A 360 -7.55 13.05 9.16
CA ALA A 360 -8.41 14.23 9.09
C ALA A 360 -8.66 14.69 7.66
N GLU A 361 -7.62 14.64 6.82
CA GLU A 361 -7.59 15.31 5.52
C GLU A 361 -7.97 14.40 4.34
N ARG A 362 -7.96 13.07 4.52
CA ARG A 362 -8.26 12.15 3.41
C ARG A 362 -9.67 12.37 2.86
N GLU A 363 -9.75 12.53 1.54
CA GLU A 363 -11.01 12.59 0.78
C GLU A 363 -11.31 11.28 0.05
N ALA A 364 -10.28 10.48 -0.22
CA ALA A 364 -10.41 9.20 -0.91
C ALA A 364 -11.19 8.18 -0.03
N PRO A 365 -12.05 7.34 -0.63
CA PRO A 365 -12.83 6.34 0.11
C PRO A 365 -11.93 5.19 0.59
N VAL A 366 -11.20 5.42 1.68
CA VAL A 366 -10.36 4.44 2.38
C VAL A 366 -10.96 4.19 3.75
N PHE A 367 -11.48 2.98 3.96
CA PHE A 367 -12.08 2.58 5.23
C PHE A 367 -11.01 2.04 6.16
N LEU A 368 -10.82 2.69 7.31
CA LEU A 368 -9.77 2.32 8.25
C LEU A 368 -10.24 1.23 9.22
N VAL A 369 -9.44 0.18 9.38
CA VAL A 369 -9.64 -0.81 10.45
C VAL A 369 -8.35 -0.87 11.27
N ALA A 370 -8.40 -0.40 12.51
CA ALA A 370 -7.26 -0.50 13.43
C ALA A 370 -7.50 -1.64 14.44
N THR A 371 -6.52 -2.47 14.73
CA THR A 371 -6.61 -3.47 15.81
C THR A 371 -5.68 -3.09 16.96
N ALA A 372 -6.11 -3.36 18.19
CA ALA A 372 -5.27 -3.20 19.37
C ALA A 372 -5.53 -4.26 20.44
N ASN A 373 -4.46 -4.75 21.07
CA ASN A 373 -4.53 -5.66 22.22
C ASN A 373 -4.33 -4.93 23.55
N ALA A 374 -3.50 -3.87 23.57
CA ALA A 374 -3.16 -3.11 24.78
C ALA A 374 -3.59 -1.65 24.63
N ILE A 375 -4.81 -1.35 25.07
CA ILE A 375 -5.42 -0.02 24.96
C ILE A 375 -4.73 1.04 25.82
N ASP A 376 -4.13 0.63 26.93
CA ASP A 376 -3.33 1.46 27.83
C ASP A 376 -2.08 2.04 27.16
N ARG A 377 -1.62 1.41 26.08
CA ARG A 377 -0.45 1.84 25.29
C ARG A 377 -0.82 2.71 24.10
N LEU A 378 -2.11 2.88 23.82
CA LEU A 378 -2.54 3.69 22.69
C LEU A 378 -2.49 5.18 23.04
N PRO A 379 -1.97 6.02 22.13
CA PRO A 379 -2.08 7.46 22.24
C PRO A 379 -3.55 7.89 22.37
N PRO A 380 -3.92 8.70 23.38
CA PRO A 380 -5.29 9.19 23.57
C PRO A 380 -5.87 9.89 22.33
N GLU A 381 -4.99 10.48 21.52
CA GLU A 381 -5.31 11.19 20.28
C GLU A 381 -5.99 10.30 19.23
N LEU A 382 -5.69 8.99 19.23
CA LEU A 382 -6.32 8.03 18.32
C LEU A 382 -7.72 7.62 18.74
N VAL A 383 -7.96 7.54 20.05
CA VAL A 383 -9.24 7.07 20.62
C VAL A 383 -10.26 8.21 20.71
N ARG A 384 -9.87 9.44 20.37
CA ARG A 384 -10.76 10.60 20.35
C ARG A 384 -11.88 10.43 19.33
N LYS A 385 -13.12 10.67 19.76
CA LYS A 385 -14.31 10.66 18.89
C LYS A 385 -14.11 11.57 17.66
N GLY A 386 -14.46 11.05 16.48
CA GLY A 386 -14.32 11.72 15.18
C GLY A 386 -13.13 11.24 14.33
N ARG A 387 -12.25 10.39 14.89
CA ARG A 387 -11.15 9.72 14.17
C ARG A 387 -11.57 8.37 13.61
N PHE A 388 -12.21 7.58 14.46
CA PHE A 388 -12.97 6.40 14.09
C PHE A 388 -14.45 6.70 14.32
N ASP A 389 -15.30 6.08 13.52
CA ASP A 389 -16.75 6.21 13.66
C ASP A 389 -17.25 5.41 14.85
N GLU A 390 -16.62 4.26 15.12
CA GLU A 390 -16.98 3.40 16.24
C GLU A 390 -15.77 2.61 16.77
N LEU A 391 -15.84 2.31 18.07
CA LEU A 391 -14.90 1.46 18.75
C LEU A 391 -15.59 0.16 19.16
N PHE A 392 -15.13 -0.97 18.60
CA PHE A 392 -15.69 -2.28 18.91
C PHE A 392 -14.80 -3.04 19.89
N PHE A 393 -15.43 -3.63 20.91
CA PHE A 393 -14.78 -4.53 21.84
C PHE A 393 -15.01 -5.99 21.42
N VAL A 394 -13.92 -6.69 21.09
CA VAL A 394 -13.90 -8.10 20.73
C VAL A 394 -13.50 -8.91 21.97
N ASP A 395 -14.51 -9.45 22.65
CA ASP A 395 -14.32 -10.30 23.83
C ASP A 395 -14.17 -11.78 23.45
N LEU A 396 -14.00 -12.65 24.44
CA LEU A 396 -14.04 -14.09 24.28
C LEU A 396 -15.42 -14.54 23.78
N PRO A 397 -15.47 -15.52 22.85
CA PRO A 397 -16.71 -15.95 22.22
C PRO A 397 -17.70 -16.56 23.21
N ALA A 398 -18.98 -16.25 23.02
CA ALA A 398 -20.11 -16.90 23.71
C ALA A 398 -20.22 -18.40 23.33
N PRO A 399 -20.93 -19.23 24.11
CA PRO A 399 -21.05 -20.67 23.85
C PRO A 399 -21.49 -21.02 22.42
N GLU A 400 -22.46 -20.28 21.88
CA GLU A 400 -23.01 -20.48 20.54
C GLU A 400 -21.94 -20.18 19.47
N ILE A 401 -21.17 -19.12 19.68
CA ILE A 401 -20.05 -18.74 18.79
C ILE A 401 -18.92 -19.77 18.90
N ARG A 402 -18.62 -20.31 20.08
CA ARG A 402 -17.61 -21.37 20.24
C ARG A 402 -18.00 -22.63 19.47
N ALA A 403 -19.27 -23.04 19.50
CA ALA A 403 -19.77 -24.16 18.71
C ALA A 403 -19.59 -23.91 17.21
N GLU A 404 -19.87 -22.69 16.75
CA GLU A 404 -19.62 -22.29 15.36
C GLU A 404 -18.13 -22.32 14.99
N ILE A 405 -17.26 -21.82 15.87
CA ILE A 405 -15.79 -21.87 15.69
C ILE A 405 -15.33 -23.32 15.56
N PHE A 406 -15.77 -24.24 16.43
CA PHE A 406 -15.46 -25.67 16.29
C PHE A 406 -15.90 -26.22 14.94
N ARG A 407 -17.14 -25.95 14.52
CA ARG A 407 -17.65 -26.37 13.19
C ARG A 407 -16.71 -25.92 12.07
N ILE A 408 -16.30 -24.66 12.07
CA ILE A 408 -15.40 -24.09 11.05
C ILE A 408 -14.04 -24.81 11.06
N HIS A 409 -13.42 -24.97 12.23
CA HIS A 409 -12.09 -25.58 12.31
C HIS A 409 -12.09 -27.08 12.01
N LEU A 410 -13.17 -27.80 12.33
CA LEU A 410 -13.37 -29.20 11.94
C LEU A 410 -13.52 -29.33 10.42
N GLN A 411 -14.39 -28.54 9.78
CA GLN A 411 -14.59 -28.57 8.32
C GLN A 411 -13.31 -28.25 7.55
N ARG A 412 -12.54 -27.24 8.00
CA ARG A 412 -11.25 -26.87 7.40
C ARG A 412 -10.21 -28.00 7.47
N ARG A 413 -10.40 -28.98 8.33
CA ARG A 413 -9.52 -30.14 8.54
C ARG A 413 -10.15 -31.43 8.03
N GLU A 414 -11.18 -31.32 7.19
CA GLU A 414 -11.88 -32.45 6.57
C GLU A 414 -12.52 -33.41 7.60
N LEU A 415 -12.85 -32.89 8.79
CA LEU A 415 -13.60 -33.61 9.82
C LEU A 415 -15.09 -33.22 9.71
N GLU A 416 -15.97 -34.21 9.69
CA GLU A 416 -17.41 -34.01 9.58
C GLU A 416 -17.99 -33.50 10.91
N PRO A 417 -18.44 -32.23 11.03
CA PRO A 417 -18.91 -31.68 12.31
C PRO A 417 -20.10 -32.43 12.90
N ALA A 418 -20.92 -33.07 12.05
CA ALA A 418 -22.07 -33.87 12.50
C ALA A 418 -21.69 -35.09 13.35
N GLN A 419 -20.41 -35.49 13.35
CA GLN A 419 -19.89 -36.57 14.20
C GLN A 419 -19.53 -36.10 15.62
N PHE A 420 -19.57 -34.79 15.88
CA PHE A 420 -19.15 -34.19 17.14
C PHE A 420 -20.31 -33.49 17.82
N ASP A 421 -20.36 -33.58 19.15
CA ASP A 421 -21.27 -32.76 19.95
C ASP A 421 -20.62 -31.39 20.18
N LEU A 422 -20.92 -30.46 19.27
CA LEU A 422 -20.39 -29.10 19.31
C LEU A 422 -20.82 -28.32 20.55
N ALA A 423 -22.00 -28.63 21.11
CA ALA A 423 -22.48 -27.97 22.33
C ALA A 423 -21.66 -28.42 23.54
N ALA A 424 -21.35 -29.72 23.63
CA ALA A 424 -20.45 -30.24 24.66
C ALA A 424 -19.02 -29.69 24.53
N LEU A 425 -18.49 -29.61 23.30
CA LEU A 425 -17.18 -29.00 23.06
C LEU A 425 -17.16 -27.51 23.45
N ALA A 426 -18.22 -26.76 23.12
CA ALA A 426 -18.36 -25.36 23.49
C ALA A 426 -18.47 -25.16 25.02
N ALA A 427 -19.15 -26.06 25.72
CA ALA A 427 -19.21 -26.05 27.18
C ALA A 427 -17.83 -26.33 27.81
N ALA A 428 -17.11 -27.31 27.28
CA ALA A 428 -15.76 -27.67 27.74
C ALA A 428 -14.70 -26.60 27.46
N SER A 429 -14.93 -25.72 26.46
CA SER A 429 -14.03 -24.62 26.10
C SER A 429 -14.43 -23.26 26.70
N GLN A 430 -15.10 -23.27 27.86
CA GLN A 430 -15.49 -22.01 28.53
C GLN A 430 -14.26 -21.13 28.79
N GLY A 431 -14.32 -19.88 28.30
CA GLY A 431 -13.24 -18.91 28.46
C GLY A 431 -12.08 -19.07 27.47
N PHE A 432 -12.21 -19.93 26.46
CA PHE A 432 -11.25 -20.05 25.37
C PHE A 432 -11.51 -18.96 24.32
N SER A 433 -10.43 -18.44 23.75
CA SER A 433 -10.44 -17.65 22.51
C SER A 433 -10.59 -18.55 21.28
N GLY A 434 -10.91 -17.95 20.12
CA GLY A 434 -10.99 -18.69 18.86
C GLY A 434 -9.66 -19.37 18.50
N ALA A 435 -8.54 -18.70 18.76
CA ALA A 435 -7.21 -19.28 18.55
C ALA A 435 -6.96 -20.51 19.43
N GLU A 436 -7.39 -20.51 20.69
CA GLU A 436 -7.22 -21.66 21.58
C GLU A 436 -8.11 -22.84 21.19
N ILE A 437 -9.32 -22.58 20.69
CA ILE A 437 -10.18 -23.61 20.11
C ILE A 437 -9.50 -24.23 18.88
N GLU A 438 -8.94 -23.42 17.99
CA GLU A 438 -8.18 -23.91 16.86
C GLU A 438 -7.01 -24.81 17.29
N GLN A 439 -6.22 -24.35 18.26
CA GLN A 439 -5.08 -25.12 18.75
C GLN A 439 -5.50 -26.43 19.41
N ALA A 440 -6.64 -26.48 20.10
CA ALA A 440 -7.16 -27.71 20.66
C ALA A 440 -7.52 -28.73 19.57
N VAL A 441 -8.12 -28.28 18.45
CA VAL A 441 -8.41 -29.15 17.30
C VAL A 441 -7.12 -29.65 16.64
N VAL A 442 -6.12 -28.77 16.50
CA VAL A 442 -4.79 -29.15 15.96
C VAL A 442 -4.08 -30.17 16.88
N ALA A 443 -4.11 -29.95 18.19
CA ALA A 443 -3.52 -30.86 19.17
C ALA A 443 -4.19 -32.24 19.11
N ALA A 444 -5.53 -32.29 18.95
CA ALA A 444 -6.26 -33.54 18.80
C ALA A 444 -5.86 -34.29 17.51
N LEU A 445 -5.63 -33.59 16.39
CA LEU A 445 -5.10 -34.21 15.17
C LEU A 445 -3.73 -34.86 15.40
N TYR A 446 -2.79 -34.14 16.03
CA TYR A 446 -1.46 -34.69 16.33
C TYR A 446 -1.54 -35.89 17.27
N ALA A 447 -2.40 -35.82 18.30
CA ALA A 447 -2.62 -36.93 19.22
C ALA A 447 -3.26 -38.14 18.52
N GLY A 448 -4.19 -37.91 17.59
CA GLY A 448 -4.82 -38.96 16.78
C GLY A 448 -3.81 -39.66 15.89
N GLN A 449 -2.99 -38.88 15.18
CA GLN A 449 -1.92 -39.40 14.32
C GLN A 449 -0.88 -40.21 15.11
N ALA A 450 -0.43 -39.70 16.26
CA ALA A 450 0.53 -40.41 17.12
C ALA A 450 -0.03 -41.74 17.66
N ARG A 451 -1.34 -41.83 17.86
CA ARG A 451 -2.03 -43.04 18.35
C ARG A 451 -2.59 -43.91 17.22
N GLN A 452 -2.42 -43.51 15.96
CA GLN A 452 -3.02 -44.14 14.77
C GLN A 452 -4.54 -44.33 14.89
N GLN A 453 -5.25 -43.33 15.44
CA GLN A 453 -6.70 -43.32 15.56
C GLN A 453 -7.29 -42.06 14.92
N ALA A 454 -8.55 -42.16 14.47
CA ALA A 454 -9.30 -41.00 14.02
C ALA A 454 -9.56 -40.03 15.18
N VAL A 455 -9.69 -38.74 14.89
CA VAL A 455 -10.09 -37.76 15.89
C VAL A 455 -11.56 -37.96 16.23
N ASP A 456 -11.86 -38.21 17.49
CA ASP A 456 -13.20 -38.35 18.02
C ASP A 456 -13.48 -37.30 19.12
N GLN A 457 -14.73 -37.30 19.60
CA GLN A 457 -15.19 -36.38 20.64
C GLN A 457 -14.34 -36.49 21.92
N GLU A 458 -13.98 -37.70 22.34
CA GLU A 458 -13.22 -37.93 23.58
C GLU A 458 -11.82 -37.33 23.49
N LEU A 459 -11.14 -37.51 22.37
CA LEU A 459 -9.81 -36.96 22.15
C LEU A 459 -9.82 -35.43 22.20
N LEU A 460 -10.79 -34.78 21.55
CA LEU A 460 -10.93 -33.32 21.60
C LEU A 460 -11.19 -32.82 23.03
N LEU A 461 -12.11 -33.44 23.77
CA LEU A 461 -12.39 -33.07 25.16
C LEU A 461 -11.15 -33.22 26.05
N LYS A 462 -10.33 -34.26 25.81
CA LYS A 462 -9.08 -34.48 26.53
C LYS A 462 -8.04 -33.40 26.26
N GLU A 463 -7.89 -32.96 25.01
CA GLU A 463 -6.95 -31.88 24.67
C GLU A 463 -7.44 -30.51 25.13
N LEU A 464 -8.76 -30.26 25.14
CA LEU A 464 -9.33 -29.07 25.76
C LEU A 464 -9.01 -29.00 27.26
N ALA A 465 -9.19 -30.10 28.00
CA ALA A 465 -8.91 -30.15 29.44
C ALA A 465 -7.42 -29.96 29.80
N ARG A 466 -6.50 -30.21 28.85
CA ARG A 466 -5.06 -30.00 29.02
C ARG A 466 -4.64 -28.55 28.77
N THR A 467 -5.46 -27.78 28.08
CA THR A 467 -5.15 -26.41 27.71
C THR A 467 -5.64 -25.47 28.81
N SER A 468 -4.73 -24.66 29.37
CA SER A 468 -5.12 -23.59 30.30
C SER A 468 -5.55 -22.36 29.50
N PRO A 469 -6.82 -21.92 29.63
CA PRO A 469 -7.31 -20.82 28.81
C PRO A 469 -6.69 -19.48 29.20
N LEU A 470 -6.57 -18.59 28.23
CA LEU A 470 -6.02 -17.25 28.37
C LEU A 470 -6.85 -16.40 29.34
N SER A 471 -8.16 -16.69 29.45
CA SER A 471 -9.02 -16.09 30.47
C SER A 471 -8.59 -16.37 31.91
N VAL A 472 -7.89 -17.48 32.15
CA VAL A 472 -7.33 -17.82 33.46
C VAL A 472 -5.91 -17.27 33.58
N LEU A 473 -5.07 -17.46 32.56
CA LEU A 473 -3.66 -17.01 32.58
C LEU A 473 -3.51 -15.49 32.63
N MET A 474 -4.45 -14.75 32.03
CA MET A 474 -4.42 -13.28 31.93
C MET A 474 -5.67 -12.63 32.54
N ALA A 475 -6.27 -13.27 33.56
CA ALA A 475 -7.53 -12.84 34.17
C ALA A 475 -7.55 -11.36 34.59
N GLU A 476 -6.47 -10.88 35.24
CA GLU A 476 -6.35 -9.49 35.70
C GLU A 476 -6.34 -8.48 34.56
N ARG A 477 -5.55 -8.76 33.51
CA ARG A 477 -5.47 -7.92 32.31
C ARG A 477 -6.81 -7.90 31.58
N LEU A 478 -7.47 -9.06 31.51
CA LEU A 478 -8.77 -9.20 30.86
C LEU A 478 -9.86 -8.41 31.61
N ALA A 479 -9.89 -8.49 32.94
CA ALA A 479 -10.79 -7.71 33.77
C ALA A 479 -10.58 -6.20 33.60
N THR A 480 -9.32 -5.77 33.55
CA THR A 480 -8.95 -4.37 33.31
C THR A 480 -9.43 -3.90 31.93
N LEU A 481 -9.21 -4.72 30.90
CA LEU A 481 -9.63 -4.40 29.53
C LEU A 481 -11.16 -4.33 29.39
N ARG A 482 -11.90 -5.26 30.00
CA ARG A 482 -13.38 -5.25 30.04
C ARG A 482 -13.92 -4.04 30.80
N ALA A 483 -13.32 -3.71 31.95
CA ALA A 483 -13.69 -2.52 32.71
C ALA A 483 -13.43 -1.22 31.93
N TRP A 484 -12.35 -1.18 31.15
CA TRP A 484 -12.07 -0.07 30.24
C TRP A 484 -13.11 0.02 29.12
N ALA A 485 -13.44 -1.11 28.48
CA ALA A 485 -14.39 -1.17 27.36
C ALA A 485 -15.81 -0.79 27.78
N ASN A 486 -16.20 -1.07 29.02
CA ASN A 486 -17.54 -0.75 29.53
C ASN A 486 -17.84 0.75 29.42
N GLY A 487 -18.88 1.10 28.67
CA GLY A 487 -19.29 2.48 28.40
C GLY A 487 -18.39 3.26 27.42
N ARG A 488 -17.34 2.63 26.87
CA ARG A 488 -16.42 3.25 25.90
C ARG A 488 -16.44 2.58 24.52
N ALA A 489 -16.74 1.29 24.45
CA ALA A 489 -16.76 0.50 23.23
C ALA A 489 -18.08 -0.28 23.10
N VAL A 490 -18.49 -0.53 21.86
CA VAL A 490 -19.65 -1.36 21.53
C VAL A 490 -19.21 -2.83 21.45
N PRO A 491 -19.93 -3.80 22.03
CA PRO A 491 -19.64 -5.21 21.82
C PRO A 491 -19.65 -5.57 20.33
N ALA A 492 -18.69 -6.38 19.89
CA ALA A 492 -18.62 -6.79 18.49
C ALA A 492 -19.71 -7.83 18.10
N ASP A 493 -20.21 -8.57 19.08
CA ASP A 493 -21.24 -9.61 18.95
C ASP A 493 -22.66 -9.09 19.25
#